data_AF-A0A535KY65-F1
#
_entry.id   AF-A0A535KY65-F1
#
_cell.length_a   1.000
_cell.length_b   1.000
_cell.length_c   1.000
_cell.angle_alpha   90.00
_cell.angle_beta   90.00
_cell.angle_gamma   90.00
#
_symmetry.space_group_name_H-M   'P 1'
#
loop_
_entity.id
_entity.type
_entity.pdbx_description
1 polymer ?
#
loop_
_entity_poly.entity_id
_entity_poly.type
_entity_poly.pdbx_seq_one_letter_code
_entity_poly.pdbx_strand_id
1 'polypeptide(L)' 'MNGNEESAKAILSQVLYITLATVGPDGLPWNTPVYAAFDEEYQFFWVSASQVR' A
#
# COMPACT_ATOMS: atom_id res chain seq x y z
N MET A 1 23.65 4.20 3.54
CA MET A 1 22.18 4.36 3.52
C MET A 1 21.84 5.43 4.55
N ASN A 2 20.87 6.30 4.30
CA ASN A 2 20.51 7.31 5.30
C ASN A 2 19.62 6.64 6.38
N GLY A 3 19.65 7.12 7.63
CA GLY A 3 18.89 6.47 8.72
C GLY A 3 17.38 6.41 8.50
N ASN A 4 16.83 7.28 7.63
CA ASN A 4 15.42 7.29 7.27
C ASN A 4 15.06 6.11 6.37
N GLU A 5 15.95 5.74 5.45
CA GLU A 5 15.76 4.61 4.54
C GLU A 5 15.70 3.28 5.33
N GLU A 6 16.63 3.07 6.26
CA GLU A 6 16.64 1.88 7.12
C GLU A 6 15.36 1.79 7.97
N SER A 7 14.94 2.92 8.54
CA SER A 7 13.70 3.00 9.32
C SER A 7 12.46 2.69 8.48
N ALA A 8 12.39 3.21 7.24
CA ALA A 8 11.29 2.92 6.33
C ALA A 8 11.22 1.43 5.99
N LYS A 9 12.37 0.80 5.67
CA LYS A 9 12.44 -0.64 5.38
C LYS A 9 12.00 -1.51 6.56
N ALA A 10 12.39 -1.12 7.78
CA ALA A 10 11.99 -1.79 9.00
C ALA A 10 10.49 -1.66 9.31
N ILE A 11 9.85 -0.54 8.95
CA ILE A 11 8.40 -0.37 9.06
C ILE A 11 7.70 -1.27 8.03
N LEU A 12 8.13 -1.21 6.76
CA LEU A 12 7.51 -1.98 5.69
C LEU A 12 7.55 -3.49 5.95
N SER A 13 8.62 -4.02 6.53
CA SER A 13 8.72 -5.45 6.87
C SER A 13 7.76 -5.93 7.96
N GLN A 14 7.07 -5.02 8.66
CA GLN A 14 6.12 -5.33 9.74
C GLN A 14 4.66 -5.09 9.34
N VAL A 15 4.40 -4.56 8.15
CA VAL A 15 3.05 -4.14 7.72
C VAL A 15 2.42 -5.19 6.80
N LEU A 16 1.30 -5.78 7.26
CA LEU A 16 0.51 -6.75 6.48
C LEU A 16 -0.62 -6.10 5.67
N TYR A 17 -1.07 -4.92 6.11
CA TYR A 17 -2.17 -4.17 5.50
C TYR A 17 -1.77 -2.72 5.28
N ILE A 18 -2.08 -2.19 4.09
CA ILE A 18 -1.86 -0.78 3.75
C ILE A 18 -3.20 -0.10 3.46
N THR A 19 -3.22 1.23 3.62
CA THR A 19 -4.35 2.05 3.17
C THR A 19 -4.09 2.50 1.75
N LEU A 20 -4.86 1.99 0.79
CA LEU A 20 -4.81 2.42 -0.60
C LEU A 20 -5.78 3.60 -0.78
N ALA A 21 -5.24 4.76 -1.16
CA ALA A 21 -6.02 5.94 -1.53
C ALA A 21 -6.07 6.05 -3.05
N THR A 22 -7.27 5.96 -3.63
CA THR A 22 -7.48 6.16 -5.07
C THR A 22 -8.48 7.29 -5.30
N VAL A 23 -8.63 7.70 -6.55
CA VAL A 23 -9.61 8.71 -6.97
C VAL A 23 -10.45 8.11 -8.08
N GLY A 24 -11.77 8.20 -7.94
CA GLY A 24 -12.73 7.78 -8.95
C GLY A 24 -12.91 8.81 -10.07
N PRO A 25 -13.75 8.52 -11.07
CA PRO A 25 -14.06 9.47 -12.16
C PRO A 25 -14.68 10.79 -11.69
N ASP A 26 -15.26 10.82 -10.49
CA ASP A 26 -15.83 12.01 -9.85
C ASP A 26 -14.79 12.91 -9.17
N GLY A 27 -13.52 12.49 -9.14
CA GLY A 27 -12.43 13.27 -8.54
C GLY A 27 -12.38 13.21 -7.01
N LEU A 28 -13.25 12.43 -6.36
CA LEU A 28 -13.27 12.33 -4.91
C LEU A 28 -12.29 11.26 -4.42
N PRO A 29 -11.47 11.54 -3.40
CA PRO A 29 -10.57 10.56 -2.83
C PRO A 29 -11.33 9.60 -1.91
N TRP A 30 -11.02 8.32 -2.04
CA TRP A 30 -11.47 7.26 -1.12
C TRP A 30 -10.26 6.49 -0.59
N ASN A 31 -10.36 6.01 0.64
CA ASN A 31 -9.34 5.18 1.26
C ASN A 31 -9.91 3.80 1.56
N THR A 32 -9.11 2.75 1.37
CA THR A 32 -9.53 1.38 1.66
C THR A 32 -8.34 0.61 2.22
N PRO A 33 -8.49 -0.08 3.38
CA PRO A 33 -7.47 -0.99 3.86
C PRO A 33 -7.45 -2.24 2.96
N VAL A 34 -6.26 -2.57 2.44
CA VAL A 34 -6.04 -3.76 1.60
C VAL A 34 -4.89 -4.59 2.16
N TYR A 35 -4.99 -5.90 2.01
CA TYR A 35 -3.81 -6.77 2.19
C TYR A 35 -2.78 -6.40 1.12
N ALA A 36 -1.51 -6.31 1.52
CA ALA A 36 -0.42 -6.06 0.59
C ALA A 36 0.82 -6.91 0.89
N ALA A 37 1.57 -7.19 -0.16
CA ALA A 37 2.92 -7.73 -0.12
C ALA A 37 3.83 -6.88 -1.03
N PHE A 38 5.14 -7.01 -0.89
CA PHE A 38 6.10 -6.32 -1.74
C PHE A 38 7.30 -7.22 -2.08
N ASP A 39 7.97 -6.94 -3.19
CA ASP A 39 9.17 -7.66 -3.62
C ASP A 39 10.47 -7.03 -3.08
N GLU A 40 11.62 -7.57 -3.47
CA GLU A 40 12.94 -7.08 -3.03
C GLU A 40 13.23 -5.63 -3.49
N GLU A 41 12.53 -5.15 -4.51
CA GLU A 41 12.60 -3.78 -5.04
C GLU A 41 11.51 -2.86 -4.44
N TYR A 42 10.78 -3.34 -3.42
CA TYR A 42 9.66 -2.65 -2.78
C TYR A 42 8.52 -2.29 -3.74
N GLN A 43 8.31 -3.07 -4.81
CA GLN A 43 7.08 -2.98 -5.61
C GLN A 43 5.93 -3.59 -4.82
N PHE A 44 4.84 -2.84 -4.64
CA PHE A 44 3.68 -3.29 -3.87
C PHE A 44 2.67 -4.03 -4.75
N PHE A 45 2.19 -5.16 -4.23
CA PHE A 45 1.11 -5.96 -4.78
C PHE A 45 -0.01 -6.02 -3.74
N TRP A 46 -1.26 -5.86 -4.18
CA TRP A 46 -2.43 -5.97 -3.31
C TRP A 46 -3.51 -6.80 -3.99
N VAL A 47 -4.42 -7.33 -3.18
CA VAL A 47 -5.62 -8.03 -3.66
C VAL A 47 -6.83 -7.16 -3.36
N SER A 48 -7.65 -6.91 -4.37
CA SER A 48 -8.96 -6.29 -4.22
C SER A 48 -10.02 -7.15 -4.89
N ALA A 49 -11.25 -7.09 -4.37
CA ALA A 49 -12.38 -7.73 -4.99
C ALA A 49 -12.87 -6.87 -6.16
N SER A 50 -12.93 -7.45 -7.36
CA SER A 50 -13.25 -6.74 -8.62
C SER A 50 -14.68 -6.20 -8.72
N GLN A 51 -15.56 -6.58 -7.79
CA GLN A 51 -16.99 -6.25 -7.80
C GLN A 51 -17.41 -5.41 -6.59
N VAL A 52 -16.47 -4.93 -5.79
CA VAL A 52 -16.81 -4.08 -4.64
C VAL A 52 -16.95 -2.64 -5.13
N ARG A 53 -18.08 -2.05 -4.73
CA ARG A 53 -18.67 -0.83 -5.29
C ARG A 53 -18.11 0.43 -4.66
#